data_AF-W4F9Y5-F1
#
_entry.id   AF-W4F9Y5-F1
#
_cell.length_a   1.000
_cell.length_b   1.000
_cell.length_c   1.000
_cell.angle_alpha   90.00
_cell.angle_beta   90.00
_cell.angle_gamma   90.00
#
_symmetry.space_group_name_H-M   'P 1'
#
loop_
_entity.id
_entity.type
_entity.pdbx_description
1 polymer ?
#
loop_
_entity_poly.entity_id
_entity_poly.type
_entity_poly.pdbx_seq_one_letter_code
_entity_poly.pdbx_strand_id
1 'polypeptide(L)'
;MPSPRSLTAFVPRTGNKKLSDEQRHCIYETLLERSEGGDLPHGCITRTARLFNCSSQTISNVWARGRSSLREGSATAAVSAKYKGNTNRKVQHTDEEIESLIRAVPLYERQTLRTLAAKSGLSKSTIIRHMQRAKTLKLKSSYSKPLLTEANTKTRMEHALSFLRPSSKGTIFDN
;
A
#
# COMPACT_ATOMS: atom_id res chain seq x y z
N MET A 1 -38.00 -45.21 22.62
CA MET A 1 -37.73 -43.84 23.10
C MET A 1 -36.44 -43.34 22.48
N PRO A 2 -36.42 -42.27 21.67
CA PRO A 2 -35.17 -41.72 21.17
C PRO A 2 -34.52 -40.82 22.23
N SER A 3 -33.22 -41.02 22.46
CA SER A 3 -32.40 -40.28 23.43
C SER A 3 -32.27 -38.80 23.05
N PRO A 4 -32.18 -37.85 24.02
CA PRO A 4 -32.15 -36.43 23.69
C PRO A 4 -30.84 -36.05 23.00
N ARG A 5 -30.95 -35.57 21.75
CA ARG A 5 -29.85 -34.94 21.02
C ARG A 5 -29.34 -33.75 21.81
N SER A 6 -28.09 -33.81 22.26
CA SER A 6 -27.38 -32.65 22.81
C SER A 6 -27.41 -31.51 21.79
N LEU A 7 -28.12 -30.43 22.13
CA LEU A 7 -28.12 -29.19 21.35
C LEU A 7 -26.74 -28.55 21.50
N THR A 8 -25.82 -28.89 20.61
CA THR A 8 -24.58 -28.14 20.48
C THR A 8 -24.93 -26.73 20.00
N ALA A 9 -24.81 -25.74 20.89
CA ALA A 9 -25.01 -24.34 20.56
C ALA A 9 -24.17 -23.99 19.31
N PHE A 10 -24.82 -23.42 18.29
CA PHE A 10 -24.14 -22.95 17.09
C PHE A 10 -23.26 -21.76 17.48
N VAL A 11 -21.98 -22.01 17.73
CA VAL A 11 -21.00 -20.94 17.92
C VAL A 11 -20.65 -20.42 16.52
N PRO A 12 -20.96 -19.16 16.19
CA PRO A 12 -20.68 -18.61 14.87
C PRO A 12 -19.18 -18.65 14.63
N ARG A 13 -18.72 -19.37 13.61
CA ARG A 13 -17.29 -19.43 13.23
C ARG A 13 -16.75 -18.01 13.17
N THR A 14 -15.62 -17.75 13.82
CA THR A 14 -14.96 -16.44 13.74
C THR A 14 -14.63 -16.15 12.28
N GLY A 15 -15.50 -15.40 11.59
CA GLY A 15 -15.31 -15.07 10.17
C GLY A 15 -14.03 -14.27 10.01
N ASN A 16 -13.14 -14.68 9.10
CA ASN A 16 -11.93 -14.00 8.62
C ASN A 16 -11.11 -13.13 9.61
N LYS A 17 -11.23 -13.37 10.92
CA LYS A 17 -10.49 -12.63 11.95
C LYS A 17 -9.16 -13.34 12.15
N LYS A 18 -8.08 -12.60 11.94
CA LYS A 18 -6.73 -13.07 12.19
C LYS A 18 -6.56 -13.29 13.70
N LEU A 19 -6.00 -14.44 14.10
CA LEU A 19 -5.71 -14.72 15.52
C LEU A 19 -4.66 -13.73 16.04
N SER A 20 -4.86 -13.22 17.26
CA SER A 20 -3.85 -12.42 17.96
C SER A 20 -2.65 -13.29 18.35
N ASP A 21 -1.49 -12.68 18.59
CA ASP A 21 -0.30 -13.42 19.03
C ASP A 21 -0.60 -14.16 20.36
N GLU A 22 -1.28 -13.52 21.31
CA GLU A 22 -1.71 -14.12 22.59
C GLU A 22 -2.60 -15.36 22.39
N GLN A 23 -3.60 -15.26 21.51
CA GLN A 23 -4.47 -16.41 21.19
C GLN A 23 -3.67 -17.57 20.61
N ARG A 24 -2.66 -17.29 19.78
CA ARG A 24 -1.82 -18.33 19.18
C ARG A 24 -0.91 -19.00 20.21
N HIS A 25 -0.43 -18.26 21.21
CA HIS A 25 0.31 -18.85 22.35
C HIS A 25 -0.60 -19.72 23.20
N CYS A 26 -1.79 -19.25 23.57
CA CYS A 26 -2.76 -20.04 24.33
C CYS A 26 -3.18 -21.33 23.60
N ILE A 27 -3.36 -21.27 22.26
CA ILE A 27 -3.60 -22.47 21.46
C ILE A 27 -2.42 -23.46 21.55
N TYR A 28 -1.19 -22.96 21.51
CA TYR A 28 -0.01 -23.82 21.58
C TYR A 28 0.14 -24.46 22.97
N GLU A 29 -0.06 -23.70 24.05
CA GLU A 29 -0.02 -24.20 25.44
C GLU A 29 -1.11 -25.25 25.69
N THR A 30 -2.35 -24.99 25.26
CA THR A 30 -3.45 -25.97 25.40
C THR A 30 -3.26 -27.26 24.60
N LEU A 31 -2.51 -27.20 23.49
CA LEU A 31 -2.09 -28.40 22.76
C LEU A 31 -0.93 -29.11 23.46
N LEU A 32 0.00 -28.34 24.04
CA LEU A 32 1.15 -28.86 24.77
C LEU A 32 0.73 -29.63 26.02
N GLU A 33 -0.24 -29.12 26.78
CA GLU A 33 -0.85 -29.79 27.93
C GLU A 33 -1.47 -31.15 27.59
N ARG A 34 -1.90 -31.33 26.33
CA ARG A 34 -2.56 -32.55 25.84
C ARG A 34 -1.63 -33.42 24.99
N SER A 35 -0.38 -33.02 24.83
CA SER A 35 0.59 -33.75 24.03
C SER A 35 1.24 -34.84 24.86
N GLU A 36 1.35 -36.03 24.29
CA GLU A 36 2.02 -37.18 24.89
C GLU A 36 3.27 -37.48 24.07
N GLY A 37 4.44 -37.45 24.70
CA GLY A 37 5.71 -37.72 24.00
C GLY A 37 6.07 -36.73 22.88
N GLY A 38 5.40 -35.56 22.83
CA GLY A 38 5.60 -34.57 21.76
C GLY A 38 4.68 -34.76 20.55
N ASP A 39 3.78 -35.74 20.60
CA ASP A 39 2.73 -35.97 19.61
C ASP A 39 1.35 -35.58 20.14
N LEU A 40 0.42 -35.30 19.23
CA LEU A 40 -0.95 -34.92 19.57
C LEU A 40 -1.88 -36.14 19.40
N PRO A 41 -2.65 -36.50 20.43
CA PRO A 41 -3.67 -37.55 20.32
C PRO A 41 -4.71 -37.25 19.23
N HIS A 42 -5.31 -38.31 18.69
CA HIS A 42 -6.34 -38.18 17.66
C HIS A 42 -7.48 -37.26 18.12
N GLY A 43 -7.95 -36.38 17.22
CA GLY A 43 -9.03 -35.44 17.50
C GLY A 43 -8.65 -34.26 18.41
N CYS A 44 -7.44 -34.20 18.97
CA CYS A 44 -6.99 -33.09 19.82
C CYS A 44 -7.08 -31.75 19.10
N ILE A 45 -6.60 -31.70 17.85
CA ILE A 45 -6.69 -30.53 16.95
C ILE A 45 -8.14 -30.11 16.70
N THR A 46 -9.04 -31.06 16.47
CA THR A 46 -10.46 -30.77 16.22
C THR A 46 -11.14 -30.23 17.48
N ARG A 47 -10.77 -30.76 18.66
CA ARG A 47 -11.28 -30.30 19.95
C ARG A 47 -10.81 -28.89 20.30
N THR A 48 -9.52 -28.59 20.10
CA THR A 48 -8.99 -27.22 20.30
C THR A 48 -9.54 -26.25 19.26
N ALA A 49 -9.72 -26.68 18.00
CA ALA A 49 -10.37 -25.86 16.97
C ALA A 49 -11.78 -25.42 17.38
N ARG A 50 -12.56 -26.33 17.98
CA ARG A 50 -13.89 -26.02 18.54
C ARG A 50 -13.80 -25.06 19.73
N LEU A 51 -12.83 -25.26 20.63
CA LEU A 51 -12.62 -24.40 21.81
C LEU A 51 -12.30 -22.95 21.42
N PHE A 52 -11.39 -22.77 20.47
CA PHE A 52 -10.96 -21.45 20.00
C PHE A 52 -11.78 -20.93 18.81
N ASN A 53 -12.83 -21.67 18.42
CA ASN A 53 -13.74 -21.34 17.33
C ASN A 53 -13.01 -20.92 16.03
N CYS A 54 -12.01 -21.70 15.63
CA CYS A 54 -11.20 -21.48 14.43
C CYS A 54 -11.07 -22.76 13.60
N SER A 55 -10.44 -22.67 12.43
CA SER A 55 -10.29 -23.85 11.57
C SER A 55 -9.26 -24.83 12.14
N SER A 56 -9.50 -26.14 11.99
CA SER A 56 -8.53 -27.18 12.37
C SER A 56 -7.18 -27.00 11.66
N GLN A 57 -7.18 -26.48 10.43
CA GLN A 57 -5.96 -26.12 9.72
C GLN A 57 -5.18 -25.01 10.42
N THR A 58 -5.87 -24.00 10.96
CA THR A 58 -5.24 -22.91 11.72
C THR A 58 -4.53 -23.46 12.96
N ILE A 59 -5.20 -24.31 13.73
CA ILE A 59 -4.63 -24.98 14.90
C ILE A 59 -3.43 -25.84 14.52
N SER A 60 -3.55 -26.67 13.48
CA SER A 60 -2.46 -27.52 12.98
C SER A 60 -1.23 -26.69 12.59
N ASN A 61 -1.43 -25.57 11.88
CA ASN A 61 -0.36 -24.67 11.49
C ASN A 61 0.33 -23.99 12.69
N VAL A 62 -0.42 -23.68 13.75
CA VAL A 62 0.11 -23.12 15.01
C VAL A 62 1.01 -24.15 15.69
N TRP A 63 0.54 -25.40 15.82
CA TRP A 63 1.33 -26.51 16.40
C TRP A 63 2.61 -26.78 15.61
N ALA A 64 2.47 -27.01 14.30
CA ALA A 64 3.60 -27.30 13.42
C ALA A 64 4.66 -26.20 13.49
N ARG A 65 4.24 -24.92 13.53
CA ARG A 65 5.15 -23.79 13.66
C ARG A 65 5.93 -23.82 14.97
N GLY A 66 5.25 -24.00 16.10
CA GLY A 66 5.93 -24.08 17.40
C GLY A 66 6.94 -25.23 17.43
N ARG A 67 6.56 -26.42 16.94
CA ARG A 67 7.47 -27.57 16.86
C ARG A 67 8.64 -27.34 15.90
N SER A 68 8.42 -26.75 14.73
CA SER A 68 9.48 -26.38 13.79
C SER A 68 10.49 -25.41 14.42
N SER A 69 10.01 -24.37 15.12
CA SER A 69 10.90 -23.39 15.76
C SER A 69 11.79 -24.01 16.84
N LEU A 70 11.26 -24.97 17.62
CA LEU A 70 12.04 -25.69 18.61
C LEU A 70 13.07 -26.63 17.97
N ARG A 71 12.71 -27.29 16.86
CA ARG A 71 13.64 -28.13 16.07
C ARG A 71 14.76 -27.31 15.43
N GLU A 72 14.47 -26.06 15.07
CA GLU A 72 15.44 -25.09 14.54
C GLU A 72 16.34 -24.48 15.64
N GLY A 73 16.18 -24.89 16.92
CA GLY A 73 17.03 -24.47 18.03
C GLY A 73 16.56 -23.22 18.76
N SER A 74 15.32 -22.77 18.54
CA SER A 74 14.76 -21.68 19.34
C SER A 74 14.53 -22.11 20.79
N ALA A 75 14.88 -21.24 21.74
CA ALA A 75 14.68 -21.49 23.18
C ALA A 75 13.19 -21.60 23.57
N THR A 76 12.31 -20.95 22.81
CA THR A 76 10.86 -20.96 23.03
C THR A 76 10.11 -21.22 21.73
N ALA A 77 8.89 -21.73 21.82
CA ALA A 77 8.06 -21.96 20.64
C ALA A 77 7.67 -20.62 20.00
N ALA A 78 8.16 -20.36 18.78
CA ALA A 78 7.90 -19.14 18.03
C ALA A 78 6.55 -19.21 17.30
N VAL A 79 5.46 -18.98 18.04
CA VAL A 79 4.10 -19.18 17.51
C VAL A 79 3.49 -17.89 16.93
N SER A 80 4.16 -16.75 17.04
CA SER A 80 3.68 -15.44 16.58
C SER A 80 3.35 -15.37 15.08
N ALA A 81 2.49 -14.41 14.72
CA ALA A 81 2.04 -14.18 13.35
C ALA A 81 3.15 -13.60 12.47
N LYS A 82 3.37 -14.21 11.29
CA LYS A 82 4.35 -13.75 10.30
C LYS A 82 3.89 -12.56 9.46
N TYR A 83 2.61 -12.17 9.55
CA TYR A 83 2.06 -11.01 8.83
C TYR A 83 2.20 -9.68 9.60
N LYS A 84 3.07 -9.62 10.62
CA LYS A 84 3.31 -8.42 11.42
C LYS A 84 4.29 -7.50 10.69
N GLY A 85 3.93 -6.21 10.55
CA GLY A 85 4.81 -5.19 9.98
C GLY A 85 4.36 -4.63 8.63
N ASN A 86 5.32 -4.07 7.87
CA ASN A 86 5.11 -3.40 6.59
C ASN A 86 4.80 -4.38 5.44
N THR A 87 3.68 -5.10 5.51
CA THR A 87 3.14 -5.88 4.39
C THR A 87 2.59 -5.02 3.26
N ASN A 88 2.66 -3.70 3.41
CA ASN A 88 2.26 -2.76 2.38
C ASN A 88 3.30 -2.70 1.26
N ARG A 89 2.85 -2.24 0.09
CA ARG A 89 3.73 -1.97 -1.05
C ARG A 89 4.86 -1.03 -0.62
N LYS A 90 6.10 -1.43 -0.91
CA LYS A 90 7.29 -0.59 -0.66
C LYS A 90 7.15 0.75 -1.40
N VAL A 91 7.60 1.82 -0.74
CA VAL A 91 7.65 3.16 -1.34
C VAL A 91 8.65 3.11 -2.50
N GLN A 92 8.21 3.53 -3.69
CA GLN A 92 9.04 3.46 -4.91
C GLN A 92 9.93 4.66 -5.13
N HIS A 93 9.52 5.83 -4.62
CA HIS A 93 10.26 7.08 -4.77
C HIS A 93 10.31 7.77 -3.42
N THR A 94 11.47 8.27 -3.03
CA THR A 94 11.62 9.14 -1.86
C THR A 94 10.98 10.51 -2.13
N ASP A 95 10.70 11.28 -1.07
CA ASP A 95 10.12 12.62 -1.24
C ASP A 95 11.09 13.56 -1.99
N GLU A 96 12.40 13.43 -1.75
CA GLU A 96 13.47 14.16 -2.44
C GLU A 96 13.56 13.80 -3.93
N GLU A 97 13.46 12.51 -4.26
CA GLU A 97 13.44 12.04 -5.65
C GLU A 97 12.23 12.61 -6.39
N ILE A 98 11.04 12.60 -5.79
CA ILE A 98 9.82 13.16 -6.37
C ILE A 98 10.01 14.66 -6.65
N GLU A 99 10.56 15.42 -5.69
CA GLU A 99 10.83 16.84 -5.87
C GLU A 99 11.84 17.11 -6.98
N SER A 100 12.91 16.30 -7.06
CA SER A 100 13.93 16.42 -8.10
C SER A 100 13.34 16.20 -9.50
N LEU A 101 12.51 15.16 -9.67
CA LEU A 101 11.84 14.83 -10.93
C LEU A 101 10.86 15.93 -11.35
N ILE A 102 10.09 16.46 -10.39
CA ILE A 102 9.16 17.57 -10.67
C ILE A 102 9.93 18.85 -11.02
N ARG A 103 11.08 19.11 -10.36
CA ARG A 103 11.92 20.27 -10.62
C ARG A 103 12.67 20.17 -11.96
N ALA A 104 12.93 18.96 -12.47
CA ALA A 104 13.52 18.77 -13.79
C ALA A 104 12.55 19.12 -14.94
N VAL A 105 11.24 18.95 -14.75
CA VAL A 105 10.23 19.28 -15.78
C VAL A 105 10.19 20.80 -16.00
N PRO A 106 10.24 21.35 -17.22
CA PRO A 106 10.12 22.80 -17.44
C PRO A 106 8.81 23.39 -16.90
N LEU A 107 8.84 24.64 -16.41
CA LEU A 107 7.67 25.27 -15.75
C LEU A 107 6.39 25.25 -16.60
N TYR A 108 6.52 25.46 -17.91
CA TYR A 108 5.39 25.47 -18.85
C TYR A 108 4.70 24.10 -18.97
N GLU A 109 5.39 23.00 -18.68
CA GLU A 109 4.81 21.65 -18.72
C GLU A 109 4.19 21.21 -17.38
N ARG A 110 4.44 21.97 -16.30
CA ARG A 110 3.89 21.70 -14.95
C ARG A 110 2.46 22.21 -14.75
N GLN A 111 1.81 22.72 -15.79
CA GLN A 111 0.50 23.38 -15.69
C GLN A 111 -0.61 22.47 -15.20
N THR A 112 -0.70 21.25 -15.75
CA THR A 112 -1.72 20.29 -15.35
C THR A 112 -1.08 19.08 -14.69
N LEU A 113 -1.78 18.46 -13.75
CA LEU A 113 -1.31 17.23 -13.13
C LEU A 113 -1.10 16.11 -14.18
N ARG A 114 -1.87 16.14 -15.28
CA ARG A 114 -1.73 15.18 -16.38
C ARG A 114 -0.44 15.39 -17.15
N THR A 115 -0.14 16.61 -17.57
CA THR A 115 1.11 16.93 -18.28
C THR A 115 2.32 16.70 -17.38
N LEU A 116 2.23 17.15 -16.12
CA LEU A 116 3.28 16.95 -15.14
C LEU A 116 3.60 15.47 -14.94
N ALA A 117 2.59 14.63 -14.75
CA ALA A 117 2.76 13.18 -14.58
C ALA A 117 3.42 12.53 -15.81
N ALA A 118 2.98 12.90 -17.01
CA ALA A 118 3.55 12.37 -18.25
C ALA A 118 5.02 12.77 -18.43
N LYS A 119 5.39 13.98 -18.03
CA LYS A 119 6.74 14.53 -18.22
C LYS A 119 7.71 14.17 -17.10
N SER A 120 7.24 13.98 -15.87
CA SER A 120 8.09 13.57 -14.73
C SER A 120 8.25 12.05 -14.61
N GLY A 121 7.48 11.25 -15.37
CA GLY A 121 7.45 9.79 -15.24
C GLY A 121 6.74 9.30 -13.97
N LEU A 122 6.17 10.21 -13.16
CA LEU A 122 5.46 9.88 -11.94
C LEU A 122 3.98 9.68 -12.21
N SER A 123 3.35 8.74 -11.50
CA SER A 123 1.89 8.60 -11.55
C SER A 123 1.21 9.83 -10.90
N LYS A 124 0.04 10.22 -11.43
CA LYS A 124 -0.77 11.32 -10.86
C LYS A 124 -1.03 11.14 -9.36
N SER A 125 -1.33 9.92 -8.93
CA SER A 125 -1.62 9.60 -7.54
C SER A 125 -0.38 9.74 -6.65
N THR A 126 0.82 9.43 -7.17
CA THR A 126 2.09 9.66 -6.46
C THR A 126 2.26 11.15 -6.16
N ILE A 127 2.06 12.01 -7.17
CA ILE A 127 2.22 13.47 -7.04
C ILE A 127 1.21 14.02 -6.02
N ILE A 128 -0.08 13.68 -6.13
CA ILE A 128 -1.12 14.13 -5.18
C ILE A 128 -0.78 13.69 -3.75
N ARG A 129 -0.40 12.43 -3.56
CA ARG A 129 -0.10 11.89 -2.23
C ARG A 129 1.16 12.52 -1.62
N HIS A 130 2.14 12.86 -2.46
CA HIS A 130 3.32 13.60 -2.02
C HIS A 130 2.95 15.03 -1.61
N MET A 131 2.14 15.76 -2.42
CA MET A 131 1.63 17.09 -2.07
C MET A 131 0.89 17.12 -0.72
N GLN A 132 0.10 16.08 -0.42
CA GLN A 132 -0.62 15.95 0.86
C GLN A 132 0.32 15.70 2.06
N ARG A 133 1.37 14.89 1.87
CA ARG A 133 2.29 14.47 2.93
C ARG A 133 3.39 15.49 3.20
N ALA A 134 4.16 15.86 2.17
CA ALA A 134 5.33 16.74 2.31
C ALA A 134 4.94 18.22 2.41
N LYS A 135 3.82 18.63 1.80
CA LYS A 135 3.33 20.03 1.76
C LYS A 135 4.32 21.07 1.19
N THR A 136 5.43 20.63 0.60
CA THR A 136 6.45 21.45 -0.06
C THR A 136 5.98 21.95 -1.43
N LEU A 137 5.27 21.10 -2.18
CA LEU A 137 4.68 21.44 -3.46
C LEU A 137 3.24 21.94 -3.31
N LYS A 138 2.97 23.13 -3.88
CA LYS A 138 1.63 23.71 -3.93
C LYS A 138 1.29 24.10 -5.36
N LEU A 139 0.06 23.82 -5.76
CA LEU A 139 -0.47 24.34 -7.02
C LEU A 139 -0.66 25.85 -6.89
N LYS A 140 -0.05 26.62 -7.80
CA LYS A 140 -0.22 28.06 -7.88
C LYS A 140 -0.81 28.41 -9.23
N SER A 141 -1.87 29.20 -9.24
CA SER A 141 -2.34 29.88 -10.44
C SER A 141 -1.48 31.11 -10.67
N SER A 142 -0.80 31.19 -11.81
CA SER A 142 -0.17 32.43 -12.26
C SER A 142 -1.23 33.29 -12.95
N TYR A 143 -1.78 34.27 -12.24
CA TYR A 143 -2.59 35.32 -12.86
C TYR A 143 -1.75 36.59 -12.95
N SER A 144 -1.00 36.71 -14.04
CA SER A 144 -0.38 37.97 -14.42
C SER A 144 -1.17 38.55 -15.59
N LYS A 145 -1.95 39.60 -15.32
CA LYS A 145 -2.40 40.53 -16.36
C LYS A 145 -1.51 41.77 -16.28
N PRO A 146 -0.27 41.73 -16.79
CA PRO A 146 0.54 42.94 -16.88
C PRO A 146 -0.19 43.95 -17.76
N LEU A 147 -0.14 45.22 -17.37
CA LEU A 147 -0.69 46.30 -18.18
C LEU A 147 -0.05 46.26 -19.58
N LEU A 148 -0.87 46.39 -20.62
CA LEU A 148 -0.41 46.34 -22.00
C LEU A 148 0.22 47.69 -22.37
N THR A 149 1.50 47.86 -22.04
CA THR A 149 2.30 49.00 -22.50
C THR A 149 2.74 48.79 -23.96
N GLU A 150 3.06 49.85 -24.70
CA GLU A 150 3.54 49.73 -26.08
C GLU A 150 4.77 48.82 -26.21
N ALA A 151 5.71 48.91 -25.25
CA ALA A 151 6.87 48.03 -25.19
C ALA A 151 6.46 46.56 -25.03
N ASN A 152 5.55 46.25 -24.11
CA ASN A 152 5.04 44.89 -23.90
C ASN A 152 4.30 44.36 -25.14
N THR A 153 3.57 45.21 -25.86
CA THR A 153 2.90 44.85 -27.11
C THR A 153 3.89 44.41 -28.18
N LYS A 154 4.98 45.16 -28.38
CA LYS A 154 6.03 44.82 -29.35
C LYS A 154 6.70 43.49 -29.01
N THR A 155 7.14 43.30 -27.76
CA THR A 155 7.79 42.05 -27.33
C THR A 155 6.85 40.85 -27.46
N ARG A 156 5.55 41.02 -27.18
CA ARG A 156 4.55 39.95 -27.38
C ARG A 156 4.38 39.57 -28.86
N MET A 157 4.38 40.56 -29.76
CA MET A 157 4.33 40.31 -31.20
C MET A 157 5.58 39.57 -31.69
N GLU A 158 6.77 40.02 -31.29
CA GLU A 158 8.05 39.35 -31.62
C GLU A 158 8.08 37.90 -31.14
N HIS A 159 7.65 37.66 -29.89
CA HIS A 159 7.53 36.31 -29.35
C HIS A 159 6.53 35.47 -30.16
N ALA A 160 5.35 36.00 -30.50
CA ALA A 160 4.37 35.29 -31.32
C ALA A 160 4.91 34.94 -32.72
N LEU A 161 5.63 35.88 -33.36
CA LEU A 161 6.27 35.67 -34.66
C LEU A 161 7.31 34.54 -34.62
N SER A 162 8.02 34.35 -33.49
CA SER A 162 9.04 33.29 -33.36
C SER A 162 8.50 31.86 -33.49
N PHE A 163 7.20 31.64 -33.28
CA PHE A 163 6.56 30.33 -33.43
C PHE A 163 6.08 30.06 -34.87
N LEU A 164 6.03 31.09 -35.71
CA LEU A 164 5.60 30.96 -37.09
C LEU A 164 6.80 30.53 -37.94
N ARG A 165 6.57 29.54 -38.80
CA ARG A 165 7.54 29.17 -39.84
C ARG A 165 7.24 29.98 -41.11
N PRO A 166 8.26 30.46 -41.83
CA PRO A 166 8.04 31.14 -43.11
C PRO A 166 7.23 30.24 -44.06
N SER A 167 6.29 30.84 -44.80
CA SER A 167 5.64 30.21 -45.94
C SER A 167 6.69 29.82 -46.99
N SER A 168 6.38 28.88 -47.89
CA SER A 168 7.29 28.53 -49.00
C SER A 168 7.65 29.73 -49.88
N LYS A 169 6.83 30.81 -49.84
CA LYS A 169 7.06 32.09 -50.52
C LYS A 169 7.93 33.07 -49.73
N GLY A 170 8.44 32.69 -48.55
CA GLY A 170 9.25 33.55 -47.67
C GLY A 170 8.46 34.61 -46.87
N THR A 171 7.15 34.71 -47.10
CA THR A 171 6.22 35.57 -46.37
C THR A 171 5.77 34.90 -45.06
N ILE A 172 5.65 35.68 -43.98
CA ILE A 172 5.11 35.18 -42.69
C ILE A 172 3.58 35.21 -42.71
N PHE A 173 2.99 36.16 -43.42
CA PHE A 173 1.56 36.27 -43.65
C PHE A 173 1.34 36.40 -45.16
N ASP A 174 0.60 35.46 -45.74
CA ASP A 174 0.08 35.57 -47.10
C ASP A 174 -1.26 36.32 -47.03
N ASN A 175 -1.42 37.34 -47.88
CA ASN A 175 -2.60 38.20 -47.94
C ASN A 175 -3.71 37.58 -48.81
#